data_AF-A0A2A6NYM8-F1
#
_entry.id   AF-A0A2A6NYM8-F1
#
_cell.length_a   1.000
_cell.length_b   1.000
_cell.length_c   1.000
_cell.angle_alpha   90.00
_cell.angle_beta   90.00
_cell.angle_gamma   90.00
#
_symmetry.space_group_name_H-M   'P 1'
#
loop_
_entity.id
_entity.type
_entity.pdbx_description
1 polymer ?
#
loop_
_entity_poly.entity_id
_entity_poly.type
_entity_poly.pdbx_seq_one_letter_code
_entity_poly.pdbx_strand_id
1 'polypeptide(L)'
;MTSRANTGGYEPRFTIERTDGKPIAADRRYMVLSFDGSDPEAVKALEFYADLKTAANPDLAADIRANIADPANAPAQHRYA
;
A
#
# COMPACT_ATOMS: atom_id res chain seq x y z
N MET A 1 -7.06 -17.29 11.79
CA MET A 1 -5.67 -17.30 11.29
C MET A 1 -4.97 -16.11 11.93
N THR A 2 -3.95 -16.31 12.75
CA THR A 2 -3.27 -15.22 13.45
C THR A 2 -2.40 -14.46 12.45
N SER A 3 -2.70 -13.18 12.19
CA SER A 3 -1.89 -12.34 11.29
C SER A 3 -0.45 -12.26 11.81
N ARG A 4 0.53 -12.41 10.90
CA ARG A 4 1.96 -12.24 11.20
C ARG A 4 2.31 -10.85 11.76
N ALA A 5 1.43 -9.86 11.60
CA ALA A 5 1.55 -8.55 12.23
C ALA A 5 1.68 -8.64 13.77
N ASN A 6 1.13 -9.70 14.38
CA ASN A 6 1.07 -9.86 15.83
C ASN A 6 2.21 -10.71 16.43
N THR A 7 3.15 -11.21 15.62
CA THR A 7 4.26 -12.08 16.08
C THR A 7 5.66 -11.48 15.96
N GLY A 8 5.81 -10.30 15.30
CA GLY A 8 6.97 -9.41 15.44
C GLY A 8 8.02 -9.42 14.32
N GLY A 9 8.86 -8.35 14.31
CA GLY A 9 10.10 -8.21 13.53
C GLY A 9 9.98 -7.51 12.16
N TYR A 10 11.03 -6.79 11.74
CA TYR A 10 11.22 -6.46 10.33
C TYR A 10 11.81 -7.70 9.63
N GLU A 11 10.96 -8.50 9.03
CA GLU A 11 11.38 -9.60 8.16
C GLU A 11 11.33 -9.15 6.70
N PRO A 12 12.36 -9.44 5.87
CA PRO A 12 12.29 -9.22 4.43
C PRO A 12 11.15 -10.06 3.85
N ARG A 13 10.02 -9.43 3.52
CA ARG A 13 8.85 -10.11 2.94
C ARG A 13 8.91 -10.16 1.41
N PHE A 14 9.49 -9.13 0.79
CA PHE A 14 9.68 -9.03 -0.64
C PHE A 14 10.88 -8.14 -0.95
N THR A 15 11.63 -8.52 -1.98
CA THR A 15 12.64 -7.67 -2.62
C THR A 15 11.99 -7.07 -3.86
N ILE A 16 11.93 -5.74 -3.94
CA ILE A 16 11.46 -5.06 -5.14
C ILE A 16 12.66 -4.78 -6.04
N GLU A 17 12.66 -5.39 -7.22
CA GLU A 17 13.61 -5.08 -8.29
C GLU A 17 12.89 -4.31 -9.39
N ARG A 18 13.56 -3.32 -9.98
CA ARG A 18 12.98 -2.63 -11.14
C ARG A 18 13.09 -3.54 -12.36
N THR A 19 12.00 -3.62 -13.12
CA THR A 19 11.97 -4.39 -14.39
C THR A 19 12.89 -3.81 -15.47
N ASP A 20 13.36 -2.57 -15.29
CA ASP A 20 14.32 -1.92 -16.19
C ASP A 20 15.78 -2.02 -15.70
N GLY A 21 16.05 -2.76 -14.62
CA GLY A 21 17.40 -3.00 -14.08
C GLY A 21 18.07 -1.78 -13.46
N LYS A 22 17.39 -0.63 -13.34
CA LYS A 22 17.97 0.58 -12.76
C LYS A 22 18.01 0.50 -11.22
N PRO A 23 18.94 1.22 -10.57
CA PRO A 23 18.93 1.33 -9.12
C PRO A 23 17.66 2.06 -8.64
N ILE A 24 17.11 1.58 -7.52
CA ILE A 24 16.09 2.30 -6.77
C ILE A 24 16.78 3.36 -5.93
N ALA A 25 16.34 4.61 -6.01
CA ALA A 25 16.89 5.67 -5.18
C ALA A 25 16.67 5.34 -3.69
N ALA A 26 17.74 5.39 -2.90
CA ALA A 26 17.76 4.89 -1.51
C ALA A 26 16.84 5.67 -0.56
N ASP A 27 16.39 6.86 -0.95
CA ASP A 27 15.45 7.70 -0.22
C ASP A 27 13.97 7.33 -0.46
N ARG A 28 13.69 6.41 -1.39
CA ARG A 28 12.33 6.00 -1.72
C ARG A 28 11.81 5.01 -0.69
N ARG A 29 10.78 5.44 0.04
CA ARG A 29 9.97 4.55 0.89
C ARG A 29 8.78 4.06 0.08
N TYR A 30 8.58 2.75 0.05
CA TYR A 30 7.44 2.11 -0.59
C TYR A 30 6.47 1.64 0.49
N MET A 31 5.18 1.89 0.25
CA MET A 31 4.11 1.35 1.08
C MET A 31 3.30 0.42 0.18
N VAL A 32 3.14 -0.83 0.60
CA VAL A 32 2.21 -1.75 -0.05
C VAL A 32 0.84 -1.43 0.52
N LEU A 33 -0.06 -0.97 -0.35
CA LEU A 33 -1.40 -0.56 0.04
C LEU A 33 -2.29 -1.78 -0.08
N SER A 34 -2.68 -2.41 1.04
CA SER A 34 -3.71 -3.46 1.00
C SER A 34 -5.08 -2.81 0.89
N PHE A 35 -5.66 -2.81 -0.30
CA PHE A 35 -7.00 -2.26 -0.55
C PHE A 35 -8.13 -3.22 -0.17
N ASP A 36 -7.84 -4.48 0.19
CA ASP A 36 -8.86 -5.49 0.49
C ASP A 36 -9.69 -5.19 1.75
N GLY A 37 -9.31 -4.15 2.51
CA GLY A 37 -9.98 -3.70 3.73
C GLY A 37 -9.92 -4.70 4.89
N SER A 38 -9.16 -5.79 4.75
CA SER A 38 -9.13 -6.87 5.74
C SER A 38 -8.31 -6.52 6.99
N ASP A 39 -7.46 -5.51 6.88
CA ASP A 39 -6.61 -4.98 7.96
C ASP A 39 -7.04 -3.54 8.35
N PRO A 40 -7.75 -3.36 9.48
CA PRO A 40 -8.20 -2.04 9.93
C PRO A 40 -7.07 -1.04 10.23
N GLU A 41 -5.88 -1.51 10.58
CA GLU A 41 -4.73 -0.64 10.87
C GLU A 41 -4.13 -0.13 9.56
N ALA A 42 -4.05 -1.00 8.54
CA ALA A 42 -3.66 -0.61 7.20
C ALA A 42 -4.63 0.43 6.61
N VAL A 43 -5.94 0.24 6.76
CA VAL A 43 -6.95 1.20 6.29
C VAL A 43 -6.73 2.59 6.91
N LYS A 44 -6.54 2.67 8.23
CA LYS A 44 -6.27 3.96 8.90
C LYS A 44 -4.98 4.64 8.41
N ALA A 45 -3.93 3.85 8.16
CA ALA A 45 -2.69 4.39 7.62
C ALA A 45 -2.88 4.95 6.19
N LEU A 46 -3.70 4.30 5.38
CA LEU A 46 -4.06 4.75 4.04
C LEU A 46 -4.89 6.04 4.06
N GLU A 47 -5.88 6.13 4.94
CA GLU A 47 -6.69 7.34 5.13
C GLU A 47 -5.81 8.53 5.50
N PHE A 48 -4.94 8.38 6.50
CA PHE A 48 -4.02 9.43 6.91
C PHE A 48 -3.08 9.84 5.77
N TYR A 49 -2.58 8.89 4.98
CA TYR A 49 -1.74 9.19 3.84
C TYR A 49 -2.50 9.95 2.74
N ALA A 50 -3.77 9.59 2.47
CA ALA A 50 -4.63 10.33 1.55
C ALA A 50 -4.85 11.78 2.03
N ASP A 51 -5.04 12.00 3.32
CA ASP A 51 -5.16 13.35 3.88
C ASP A 51 -3.90 14.18 3.62
N LEU A 52 -2.71 13.64 3.88
CA LEU A 52 -1.45 14.30 3.57
C LEU A 52 -1.27 14.62 2.07
N LYS A 53 -1.87 13.82 1.18
CA LYS A 53 -1.77 14.01 -0.27
C LYS A 53 -2.84 14.90 -0.85
N THR A 54 -3.91 15.22 -0.12
CA THR A 54 -5.03 16.02 -0.62
C THR A 54 -4.57 17.34 -1.27
N ALA A 55 -3.58 18.03 -0.69
CA ALA A 55 -3.07 19.29 -1.24
C ALA A 55 -2.06 19.12 -2.39
N ALA A 56 -1.21 18.10 -2.34
CA ALA A 56 -0.07 17.94 -3.25
C ALA A 56 -0.35 16.99 -4.43
N ASN A 57 -1.32 16.09 -4.28
CA ASN A 57 -1.75 15.12 -5.28
C ASN A 57 -3.20 14.67 -4.96
N PRO A 58 -4.20 15.51 -5.28
CA PRO A 58 -5.60 15.24 -4.95
C PRO A 58 -6.14 13.99 -5.66
N ASP A 59 -5.67 13.68 -6.87
CA ASP A 59 -6.09 12.50 -7.62
C ASP A 59 -5.69 11.22 -6.90
N LEU A 60 -4.43 11.11 -6.46
CA LEU A 60 -3.98 9.98 -5.65
C LEU A 60 -4.78 9.85 -4.35
N ALA A 61 -5.10 10.97 -3.69
CA ALA A 61 -5.89 10.94 -2.47
C ALA A 61 -7.33 10.44 -2.74
N ALA A 62 -7.92 10.78 -3.88
CA ALA A 62 -9.23 10.29 -4.30
C ALA A 62 -9.19 8.79 -4.62
N ASP A 63 -8.19 8.34 -5.38
CA ASP A 63 -8.00 6.93 -5.73
C ASP A 63 -7.87 6.04 -4.50
N ILE A 64 -7.08 6.46 -3.50
CA ILE A 64 -6.93 5.72 -2.23
C ILE A 64 -8.29 5.59 -1.55
N ARG A 65 -9.05 6.67 -1.41
CA ARG A 65 -10.36 6.66 -0.74
C ARG A 65 -11.39 5.81 -1.50
N ALA A 66 -11.38 5.87 -2.84
CA ALA A 66 -12.25 5.05 -3.68
C ALA A 66 -11.94 3.55 -3.50
N ASN A 67 -10.67 3.16 -3.51
CA ASN A 67 -10.27 1.77 -3.34
C ASN A 67 -10.57 1.24 -1.93
N ILE A 68 -10.48 2.08 -0.89
CA ILE A 68 -10.89 1.70 0.47
C ILE A 68 -12.41 1.48 0.55
N ALA A 69 -13.19 2.32 -0.13
CA ALA A 69 -14.66 2.22 -0.13
C ALA A 69 -15.17 1.02 -0.95
N ASP A 70 -14.45 0.62 -2.00
CA ASP A 70 -14.76 -0.54 -2.84
C ASP A 70 -13.54 -1.43 -3.10
N PRO A 71 -13.11 -2.21 -2.08
CA PRO A 71 -11.98 -3.13 -2.15
C PRO A 71 -12.05 -4.15 -3.29
N ALA A 72 -13.26 -4.61 -3.60
CA ALA A 72 -13.50 -5.68 -4.56
C ALA A 72 -13.22 -5.25 -6.00
N ASN A 73 -13.31 -3.95 -6.28
CA ASN A 73 -13.06 -3.37 -7.60
C ASN A 73 -11.74 -2.59 -7.66
N ALA A 74 -10.95 -2.60 -6.59
CA ALA A 74 -9.62 -2.01 -6.60
C ALA A 74 -8.69 -2.73 -7.60
N PRO A 75 -7.73 -2.03 -8.23
CA PRO A 75 -6.75 -2.65 -9.11
C PRO A 75 -5.99 -3.78 -8.38
N ALA A 76 -5.79 -4.90 -9.08
CA ALA A 76 -5.03 -6.01 -8.53
C ALA A 76 -3.62 -5.55 -8.12
N GLN A 77 -3.29 -5.70 -6.83
CA GLN A 77 -1.94 -5.39 -6.30
C GLN A 77 -0.86 -6.32 -6.86
N HIS A 78 -1.25 -7.55 -7.20
CA HIS A 78 -0.36 -8.57 -7.73
C HIS A 78 -0.91 -9.06 -9.06
N ARG A 79 -0.09 -8.96 -10.12
CA ARG A 79 -0.42 -9.47 -11.45
C ARG A 79 -0.49 -11.00 -11.50
N TYR A 80 0.15 -11.66 -10.54
CA TYR A 80 0.19 -13.11 -10.40
C TYR A 80 -0.25 -13.43 -8.96
N ALA A 81 -1.46 -13.95 -8.82
CA ALA A 81 -2.02 -14.46 -7.57
C ALA A 81 -2.24 -15.97 -7.73
#